data_AF-A0A945NYL5-F1
#
_entry.id   AF-A0A945NYL5-F1
#
_cell.length_a   1.000
_cell.length_b   1.000
_cell.length_c   1.000
_cell.angle_alpha   90.00
_cell.angle_beta   90.00
_cell.angle_gamma   90.00
#
_symmetry.space_group_name_H-M   'P 1'
#
loop_
_entity.id
_entity.type
_entity.pdbx_description
1 polymer ?
#
loop_
_entity_poly.entity_id
_entity_poly.type
_entity_poly.pdbx_seq_one_letter_code
_entity_poly.pdbx_strand_id
1 'polypeptide(L)'
;MSNPNPSPPRSGLGWVSLGTGIAGLSVMLGAFGAHSLKARLTEKKLATFHTATDYLGYHALGLIAIGILMLVLEDGVRAKLQRSARWISSGILLFSGSLYMLTFDGPRFFGPITPLGGLCFMIGWFTLAYSLFKLSRS
;
A
#
# COMPACT_ATOMS: atom_id res chain seq x y z
N MET A 1 -22.09 -38.38 -3.53
CA MET A 1 -20.73 -37.83 -3.38
C MET A 1 -20.85 -36.32 -3.19
N SER A 2 -20.67 -35.83 -1.96
CA SER A 2 -20.61 -34.39 -1.70
C SER A 2 -19.29 -33.86 -2.25
N ASN A 3 -19.37 -32.92 -3.20
CA ASN A 3 -18.20 -32.15 -3.60
C ASN A 3 -17.70 -31.42 -2.34
N PRO A 4 -16.44 -31.57 -1.91
CA PRO A 4 -15.93 -30.73 -0.84
C PRO A 4 -16.03 -29.28 -1.30
N ASN A 5 -16.73 -28.45 -0.54
CA ASN A 5 -16.76 -27.01 -0.80
C ASN A 5 -15.31 -26.54 -0.97
N PRO A 6 -14.95 -25.86 -2.08
CA PRO A 6 -13.60 -25.37 -2.26
C PRO A 6 -13.25 -24.46 -1.09
N SER A 7 -12.10 -24.71 -0.45
CA SER A 7 -11.65 -23.88 0.67
C SER A 7 -11.65 -22.40 0.26
N PRO A 8 -12.13 -21.48 1.12
CA PRO A 8 -12.24 -20.08 0.76
C PRO A 8 -10.89 -19.54 0.29
N PRO A 9 -10.86 -18.64 -0.71
CA PRO A 9 -9.59 -18.22 -1.31
C PRO A 9 -8.70 -17.50 -0.30
N ARG A 10 -7.56 -18.12 0.06
CA ARG A 10 -6.57 -17.60 1.04
C ARG A 10 -5.91 -16.28 0.64
N SER A 11 -6.18 -15.78 -0.56
CA SER A 11 -5.59 -14.54 -1.10
C SER A 11 -5.84 -13.30 -0.25
N GLY A 12 -6.98 -13.20 0.46
CA GLY A 12 -7.28 -12.07 1.34
C GLY A 12 -6.32 -12.00 2.54
N LEU A 13 -6.07 -13.14 3.20
CA LEU A 13 -5.14 -13.23 4.33
C LEU A 13 -3.72 -12.82 3.95
N GLY A 14 -3.26 -13.19 2.74
CA GLY A 14 -1.95 -12.77 2.25
C GLY A 14 -1.80 -11.25 2.18
N TRP A 15 -2.82 -10.54 1.69
CA TRP A 15 -2.83 -9.07 1.65
C TRP A 15 -2.94 -8.43 3.03
N VAL A 16 -3.73 -9.03 3.94
CA VAL A 16 -3.79 -8.57 5.34
C VAL A 16 -2.41 -8.69 5.99
N SER A 17 -1.75 -9.86 5.90
CA SER A 17 -0.42 -10.08 6.47
C SER A 17 0.63 -9.14 5.89
N LEU A 18 0.60 -8.90 4.58
CA LEU A 18 1.50 -7.92 3.96
C LEU A 18 1.23 -6.51 4.49
N GLY A 19 -0.03 -6.10 4.51
CA GLY A 19 -0.43 -4.78 4.99
C GLY A 19 -0.07 -4.54 6.46
N THR A 20 -0.28 -5.51 7.35
CA THR A 20 0.11 -5.38 8.77
C THR A 20 1.62 -5.28 8.95
N GLY A 21 2.40 -6.08 8.19
CA GLY A 21 3.86 -5.96 8.20
C GLY A 21 4.34 -4.59 7.76
N ILE A 22 3.76 -4.04 6.68
CA ILE A 22 4.10 -2.69 6.19
C ILE A 22 3.64 -1.61 7.19
N ALA A 23 2.47 -1.76 7.82
CA ALA A 23 1.99 -0.81 8.84
C ALA A 23 2.94 -0.76 10.05
N GLY A 24 3.40 -1.91 10.53
CA GLY A 24 4.42 -1.99 11.58
C GLY A 24 5.72 -1.31 11.15
N LEU A 25 6.18 -1.55 9.92
CA LEU A 25 7.36 -0.89 9.37
C LEU A 25 7.20 0.65 9.29
N SER A 26 6.02 1.16 8.91
CA SER A 26 5.72 2.59 8.91
C SER A 26 5.84 3.19 10.30
N VAL A 27 5.31 2.54 11.35
CA VAL A 27 5.45 2.99 12.74
C VAL A 27 6.94 3.02 13.16
N MET A 28 7.68 1.95 12.86
CA MET A 28 9.11 1.87 13.17
C MET A 28 9.91 3.00 12.51
N LEU A 29 9.69 3.22 11.21
CA LEU A 29 10.36 4.28 10.45
C LEU A 29 9.94 5.67 10.93
N GLY A 30 8.66 5.88 11.25
CA GLY A 30 8.18 7.16 11.79
C GLY A 30 8.82 7.51 13.12
N ALA A 31 8.91 6.55 14.03
CA ALA A 31 9.62 6.71 15.30
C ALA A 31 11.11 7.01 15.09
N PHE A 32 11.76 6.28 14.18
CA PHE A 32 13.17 6.52 13.82
C PHE A 32 13.40 7.91 13.21
N GLY A 33 12.50 8.36 12.32
CA GLY A 33 12.52 9.70 11.75
C GLY A 33 12.46 10.79 12.83
N ALA A 34 11.49 10.68 13.73
CA ALA A 34 11.25 11.66 14.78
C ALA A 34 12.38 11.76 15.83
N HIS A 35 12.95 10.63 16.23
CA HIS A 35 13.93 10.59 17.33
C HIS A 35 15.38 10.58 16.85
N SER A 36 15.69 9.91 15.74
CA SER A 36 17.08 9.64 15.34
C SER A 36 17.53 10.46 14.13
N LEU A 37 16.63 10.75 13.17
CA LEU A 37 16.98 11.47 11.94
C LEU A 37 16.82 12.98 12.04
N LYS A 38 15.98 13.50 12.93
CA LYS A 38 15.73 14.94 13.07
C LYS A 38 16.98 15.80 13.27
N ALA A 39 17.97 15.29 14.00
CA ALA A 39 19.25 15.97 14.23
C ALA A 39 20.30 15.76 13.12
N ARG A 40 20.02 14.87 12.15
CA ARG A 40 20.99 14.42 11.13
C ARG A 40 20.61 14.86 9.71
N LEU A 41 19.33 15.12 9.46
CA LEU A 41 18.81 15.50 8.15
C LEU A 41 18.43 16.99 8.13
N THR A 42 18.52 17.60 6.94
CA THR A 42 17.92 18.91 6.71
C THR A 42 16.40 18.80 6.82
N GLU A 43 15.72 19.91 7.15
CA GLU A 43 14.26 19.95 7.25
C GLU A 43 13.57 19.39 6.00
N LYS A 44 14.07 19.75 4.81
CA LYS A 44 13.55 19.24 3.53
C LYS A 44 13.68 17.72 3.41
N LYS A 45 14.83 17.14 3.78
CA LYS A 45 15.04 15.69 3.71
C LYS A 45 14.19 14.96 4.73
N LEU A 46 14.08 15.50 5.94
CA LEU A 46 13.22 14.96 6.99
C LEU A 46 11.74 14.98 6.58
N ALA A 47 11.27 16.08 5.95
CA ALA A 47 9.91 16.17 5.42
C ALA A 47 9.65 15.15 4.29
N THR A 48 10.63 14.92 3.41
CA THR A 48 10.55 13.87 2.38
C THR A 48 10.46 12.48 3.01
N PHE A 49 11.27 12.20 4.03
CA PHE A 49 11.23 10.94 4.77
C PHE A 49 9.86 10.71 5.42
N HIS A 50 9.31 11.72 6.11
CA HIS A 50 7.99 11.63 6.71
C HIS A 50 6.89 11.43 5.67
N THR A 51 6.93 12.14 4.53
CA THR A 51 6.00 11.90 3.42
C THR A 51 6.04 10.44 2.95
N ALA A 52 7.24 9.86 2.81
CA ALA A 52 7.41 8.45 2.45
C ALA A 52 6.78 7.51 3.50
N THR A 53 7.00 7.81 4.79
CA THR A 53 6.48 7.02 5.91
C THR A 53 4.97 7.10 6.07
N ASP A 54 4.39 8.28 5.88
CA ASP A 54 2.94 8.50 5.95
C ASP A 54 2.24 7.74 4.82
N TYR A 55 2.72 7.87 3.59
CA TYR A 55 2.17 7.13 2.45
C TYR A 55 2.36 5.60 2.60
N LEU A 56 3.49 5.16 3.14
CA LEU A 56 3.71 3.75 3.50
C LEU A 56 2.61 3.27 4.47
N GLY A 57 2.28 4.05 5.49
CA GLY A 57 1.27 3.73 6.50
C GLY A 57 -0.16 3.76 5.96
N TYR A 58 -0.56 4.83 5.27
CA TYR A 58 -1.91 4.97 4.71
C TYR A 58 -2.24 3.84 3.73
N HIS A 59 -1.30 3.49 2.86
CA HIS A 59 -1.50 2.44 1.87
C HIS A 59 -1.36 1.03 2.45
N ALA A 60 -0.63 0.86 3.56
CA ALA A 60 -0.66 -0.37 4.35
C ALA A 60 -2.04 -0.63 4.96
N LEU A 61 -2.66 0.38 5.57
CA LEU A 61 -4.04 0.30 6.08
C LEU A 61 -5.02 0.01 4.94
N GLY A 62 -4.83 0.63 3.78
CA GLY A 62 -5.58 0.32 2.57
C GLY A 62 -5.46 -1.14 2.13
N LEU A 63 -4.25 -1.72 2.16
CA LEU A 63 -4.04 -3.14 1.85
C LEU A 63 -4.73 -4.08 2.85
N ILE A 64 -4.68 -3.76 4.15
CA ILE A 64 -5.40 -4.51 5.18
C ILE A 64 -6.91 -4.47 4.88
N ALA A 65 -7.47 -3.29 4.62
CA ALA A 65 -8.88 -3.14 4.29
C ALA A 65 -9.27 -3.93 3.04
N ILE A 66 -8.49 -3.83 1.96
CA ILE A 66 -8.73 -4.61 0.73
C ILE A 66 -8.66 -6.12 0.99
N GLY A 67 -7.69 -6.57 1.79
CA GLY A 67 -7.53 -7.96 2.19
C GLY A 67 -8.74 -8.48 2.98
N ILE A 68 -9.25 -7.69 3.93
CA ILE A 68 -10.48 -8.00 4.68
C ILE A 68 -11.69 -8.06 3.73
N LEU A 69 -11.84 -7.10 2.82
CA LEU A 69 -12.92 -7.10 1.82
C LEU A 69 -12.93 -8.38 0.97
N MET A 70 -11.77 -8.93 0.63
CA MET A 70 -11.68 -10.22 -0.08
C MET A 70 -12.12 -11.42 0.76
N LEU A 71 -12.12 -11.31 2.09
CA LEU A 71 -12.56 -12.38 2.98
C LEU A 71 -14.06 -12.34 3.22
N VAL A 72 -14.69 -11.16 3.12
CA VAL A 72 -16.11 -10.96 3.45
C VAL A 72 -17.03 -10.79 2.24
N LEU A 73 -16.51 -10.35 1.09
CA LEU A 73 -17.31 -10.15 -0.12
C LEU A 73 -17.31 -11.38 -1.04
N GLU A 74 -18.35 -11.47 -1.86
CA GLU A 74 -18.54 -12.53 -2.85
C GLU A 74 -17.44 -12.57 -3.92
N ASP A 75 -17.26 -13.73 -4.55
CA ASP A 75 -16.18 -13.97 -5.49
C ASP A 75 -16.24 -13.10 -6.77
N GLY A 76 -17.41 -12.58 -7.14
CA GLY A 76 -17.60 -11.76 -8.34
C GLY A 76 -16.78 -10.46 -8.37
N VAL A 77 -16.37 -9.93 -7.21
CA VAL A 77 -15.54 -8.71 -7.11
C VAL A 77 -14.06 -9.00 -6.79
N ARG A 78 -13.72 -10.24 -6.43
CA ARG A 78 -12.39 -10.63 -5.93
C ARG A 78 -11.26 -10.27 -6.90
N ALA A 79 -11.44 -10.54 -8.19
CA ALA A 79 -10.41 -10.25 -9.20
C ALA A 79 -10.04 -8.77 -9.28
N LYS A 80 -11.04 -7.88 -9.13
CA LYS A 80 -10.82 -6.43 -9.13
C LYS A 80 -10.18 -5.94 -7.83
N LEU A 81 -10.59 -6.49 -6.69
CA LEU A 81 -9.94 -6.24 -5.41
C LEU A 81 -8.45 -6.65 -5.46
N GLN A 82 -8.13 -7.78 -6.11
CA GLN A 82 -6.74 -8.21 -6.24
C GLN A 82 -5.93 -7.27 -7.12
N ARG A 83 -6.55 -6.79 -8.21
CA ARG A 83 -5.92 -5.77 -9.07
C ARG A 83 -5.66 -4.48 -8.30
N SER A 84 -6.60 -4.03 -7.48
CA SER A 84 -6.42 -2.88 -6.58
C SER A 84 -5.25 -3.11 -5.63
N ALA A 85 -5.22 -4.24 -4.91
CA ALA A 85 -4.15 -4.56 -3.97
C ALA A 85 -2.75 -4.57 -4.62
N ARG A 86 -2.63 -5.14 -5.83
CA ARG A 86 -1.38 -5.14 -6.60
C ARG A 86 -0.93 -3.71 -6.94
N TRP A 87 -1.83 -2.86 -7.42
CA TRP A 87 -1.51 -1.47 -7.73
C TRP A 87 -1.10 -0.67 -6.50
N ILE A 88 -1.80 -0.82 -5.38
CA ILE A 88 -1.42 -0.19 -4.11
C ILE A 88 -0.03 -0.67 -3.66
N SER A 89 0.26 -1.97 -3.75
CA SER A 89 1.56 -2.53 -3.38
C SER A 89 2.69 -2.02 -4.27
N SER A 90 2.47 -1.95 -5.58
CA SER A 90 3.42 -1.34 -6.52
C SER A 90 3.63 0.15 -6.21
N GLY A 91 2.56 0.87 -5.88
CA GLY A 91 2.64 2.27 -5.44
C GLY A 91 3.49 2.43 -4.19
N ILE A 92 3.34 1.55 -3.18
CA ILE A 92 4.15 1.57 -1.95
C ILE A 92 5.64 1.51 -2.29
N LEU A 93 6.03 0.52 -3.12
CA LEU A 93 7.42 0.31 -3.50
C LEU A 93 7.98 1.49 -4.31
N LEU A 94 7.24 1.94 -5.33
CA LEU A 94 7.72 2.98 -6.24
C LEU A 94 7.68 4.37 -5.61
N PHE A 95 6.62 4.73 -4.90
CA PHE A 95 6.48 6.05 -4.28
C PHE A 95 7.31 6.15 -2.99
N SER A 96 6.98 5.33 -1.98
CA SER A 96 7.64 5.45 -0.67
C SER A 96 9.10 5.01 -0.75
N GLY A 97 9.39 3.93 -1.47
CA GLY A 97 10.76 3.47 -1.68
C GLY A 97 11.65 4.50 -2.37
N SER A 98 11.16 5.18 -3.42
CA SER A 98 11.94 6.23 -4.08
C SER A 98 12.18 7.44 -3.19
N LEU A 99 11.19 7.87 -2.40
CA LEU A 99 11.36 8.98 -1.46
C LEU A 99 12.35 8.65 -0.33
N TYR A 100 12.37 7.40 0.16
CA TYR A 100 13.41 6.97 1.10
C TYR A 100 14.80 7.04 0.47
N MET A 101 14.96 6.59 -0.78
CA MET A 101 16.25 6.72 -1.49
C MET A 101 16.67 8.18 -1.66
N LEU A 102 15.75 9.07 -2.05
CA LEU A 102 16.03 10.49 -2.20
C LEU A 102 16.37 11.19 -0.87
N THR A 103 15.85 10.69 0.25
CA THR A 103 16.18 11.21 1.59
C THR A 103 17.67 11.05 1.89
N PHE A 104 18.26 9.92 1.49
CA PHE A 104 19.66 9.56 1.75
C PHE A 104 20.59 9.81 0.57
N ASP A 105 20.29 10.82 -0.26
CA ASP A 105 21.09 11.22 -1.43
C ASP A 105 21.29 10.10 -2.46
N GLY A 106 20.33 9.18 -2.56
CA GLY A 106 20.30 8.17 -3.60
C GLY A 106 20.23 8.78 -5.02
N PRO A 107 20.47 7.96 -6.06
CA PRO A 107 20.46 8.38 -7.45
C PRO A 107 19.28 9.29 -7.85
N ARG A 108 19.56 10.39 -8.57
CA ARG A 108 18.53 11.38 -8.98
C ARG A 108 17.43 10.79 -9.86
N PHE A 109 17.64 9.65 -10.52
CA PHE A 109 16.62 8.99 -11.33
C PHE A 109 15.43 8.45 -10.49
N PHE A 110 15.56 8.37 -9.16
CA PHE A 110 14.42 8.07 -8.29
C PHE A 110 13.34 9.16 -8.30
N GLY A 111 13.69 10.41 -8.66
CA GLY A 111 12.72 11.51 -8.78
C GLY A 111 11.56 11.20 -9.75
N PRO A 112 11.85 10.84 -11.01
CA PRO A 112 10.82 10.42 -11.98
C PRO A 112 10.05 9.14 -11.61
N ILE A 113 10.56 8.30 -10.69
CA ILE A 113 9.88 7.07 -10.24
C ILE A 113 8.75 7.41 -9.26
N THR A 114 8.89 8.46 -8.45
CA THR A 114 7.88 8.85 -7.47
C THR A 114 6.50 9.14 -8.11
N PRO A 115 6.38 9.94 -9.20
CA PRO A 115 5.09 10.14 -9.88
C PRO A 115 4.44 8.86 -10.39
N LEU A 116 5.23 7.89 -10.87
CA LEU A 116 4.72 6.60 -11.31
C LEU A 116 4.09 5.82 -10.15
N GLY A 117 4.72 5.85 -8.97
CA GLY A 117 4.14 5.28 -7.75
C GLY A 117 2.83 5.96 -7.35
N GLY A 118 2.75 7.29 -7.47
CA GLY A 118 1.52 8.05 -7.26
C GLY A 118 0.40 7.65 -8.22
N LEU A 119 0.74 7.41 -9.49
CA LEU A 119 -0.22 6.90 -10.48
C LEU A 119 -0.70 5.49 -10.13
N CYS A 120 0.18 4.61 -9.67
CA CYS A 120 -0.21 3.28 -9.17
C CYS A 120 -1.22 3.39 -8.02
N PHE A 121 -1.01 4.31 -7.06
CA PHE A 121 -1.98 4.54 -5.99
C PHE A 121 -3.34 4.99 -6.51
N MET A 122 -3.38 5.99 -7.40
CA MET A 122 -4.63 6.47 -7.99
C MET A 122 -5.39 5.35 -8.70
N ILE A 123 -4.71 4.56 -9.53
CA ILE A 123 -5.33 3.43 -10.24
C ILE A 123 -5.85 2.38 -9.25
N GLY A 124 -5.09 2.09 -8.19
CA GLY A 124 -5.51 1.17 -7.13
C GLY A 124 -6.81 1.61 -6.47
N TRP A 125 -6.82 2.82 -5.91
CA TRP A 125 -7.99 3.37 -5.21
C TRP A 125 -9.21 3.53 -6.10
N PHE A 126 -9.06 4.01 -7.34
CA PHE A 126 -10.19 4.12 -8.26
C PHE A 126 -10.72 2.75 -8.69
N THR A 127 -9.86 1.75 -8.84
CA THR A 127 -10.29 0.37 -9.10
C THR A 127 -11.11 -0.17 -7.93
N LEU A 128 -10.69 0.07 -6.68
CA LEU A 128 -11.44 -0.30 -5.49
C LEU A 128 -12.81 0.40 -5.45
N ALA A 129 -12.81 1.73 -5.56
CA ALA A 129 -14.02 2.55 -5.52
C ALA A 129 -15.04 2.11 -6.58
N TYR A 130 -14.59 1.94 -7.83
CA TYR A 130 -15.46 1.47 -8.93
C TYR A 130 -16.03 0.07 -8.66
N SER A 131 -15.22 -0.83 -8.08
CA SER A 131 -15.65 -2.20 -7.78
C SER A 131 -16.73 -2.24 -6.71
N LEU A 132 -16.56 -1.47 -5.64
CA LEU A 132 -17.52 -1.37 -4.54
C LEU A 132 -18.80 -0.66 -4.98
N PHE A 133 -18.67 0.41 -5.76
CA PHE A 133 -19.83 1.11 -6.32
C PHE A 133 -20.66 0.25 -7.27
N LYS A 134 -20.01 -0.61 -8.07
CA LYS A 134 -20.73 -1.56 -8.91
C LYS A 134 -21.46 -2.60 -8.06
N LEU A 135 -20.83 -3.10 -7.00
CA LEU A 135 -21.42 -4.08 -6.11
C LEU A 135 -22.64 -3.53 -5.37
N SER A 136 -22.63 -2.27 -4.93
CA SER A 136 -23.77 -1.66 -4.24
C SER A 136 -25.00 -1.39 -5.12
N ARG A 137 -24.88 -1.60 -6.44
CA ARG A 137 -25.95 -1.44 -7.43
C ARG A 137 -26.39 -2.75 -8.08
N SER A 138 -25.78 -3.87 -7.69
CA SER A 138 -26.17 -5.22 -8.06
C SER A 138 -27.17 -5.77 -7.05
#